data_AF-A0A1H8FE46-F1
#
_entry.id   AF-A0A1H8FE46-F1
#
_cell.length_a   1.000
_cell.length_b   1.000
_cell.length_c   1.000
_cell.angle_alpha   90.00
_cell.angle_beta   90.00
_cell.angle_gamma   90.00
#
_symmetry.space_group_name_H-M   'P 1'
#
loop_
_entity.id
_entity.type
_entity.pdbx_description
1 polymer ?
#
loop_
_entity_poly.entity_id
_entity_poly.type
_entity_poly.pdbx_seq_one_letter_code
_entity_poly.pdbx_strand_id
1 'polypeptide(L)'
;MPTAGKLVGALLFAVLGYVTAEVFKPGMPPGTAFGYFSFICAGLGALCGWLVMGKRAGMNFAGVFSAGLQTALVLAFAALFGFSTYLMIGKSLRKLYDGPFEAVIGIFELMIEHGVLMLTPPVLMALLIGGPVCGVITGWFGRRWS
;
A
#
# COMPACT_ATOMS: atom_id res chain seq x y z
N MET A 1 -2.80 20.25 12.29
CA MET A 1 -3.89 20.82 11.48
C MET A 1 -4.15 19.92 10.26
N PRO A 2 -5.40 19.57 9.95
CA PRO A 2 -5.76 18.87 8.72
C PRO A 2 -5.73 19.87 7.55
N THR A 3 -4.69 19.82 6.73
CA THR A 3 -4.58 20.65 5.50
C THR A 3 -5.28 19.94 4.34
N ALA A 4 -5.76 20.69 3.34
CA ALA A 4 -6.40 20.12 2.15
C ALA A 4 -5.48 19.10 1.44
N GLY A 5 -4.16 19.31 1.49
CA GLY A 5 -3.16 18.35 1.01
C GLY A 5 -3.20 16.98 1.70
N LYS A 6 -3.59 16.89 2.97
CA LYS A 6 -3.73 15.58 3.66
C LYS A 6 -4.93 14.79 3.15
N LEU A 7 -6.06 15.46 2.91
CA LEU A 7 -7.27 14.82 2.37
C LEU A 7 -7.04 14.33 0.95
N VAL A 8 -6.46 15.18 0.09
CA VAL A 8 -6.13 14.80 -1.29
C VAL A 8 -5.11 13.65 -1.32
N GLY A 9 -4.07 13.72 -0.47
CA GLY A 9 -3.09 12.65 -0.34
C GLY A 9 -3.71 11.32 0.09
N ALA A 10 -4.58 11.33 1.10
CA ALA A 10 -5.27 10.11 1.51
C ALA A 10 -6.13 9.54 0.39
N LEU A 11 -6.91 10.37 -0.31
CA LEU A 11 -7.83 9.91 -1.35
C LEU A 11 -7.06 9.33 -2.55
N LEU A 12 -6.01 10.02 -3.02
CA LEU A 12 -5.20 9.55 -4.15
C LEU A 12 -4.44 8.26 -3.83
N PHE A 13 -3.84 8.16 -2.65
CA PHE A 13 -3.14 6.93 -2.26
C PHE A 13 -4.10 5.79 -1.91
N ALA A 14 -5.33 6.07 -1.50
CA ALA A 14 -6.39 5.05 -1.37
C ALA A 14 -6.75 4.45 -2.73
N VAL A 15 -6.96 5.30 -3.74
CA VAL A 15 -7.21 4.85 -5.12
C VAL A 15 -6.00 4.07 -5.65
N LEU A 16 -4.77 4.56 -5.43
CA LEU A 16 -3.56 3.86 -5.83
C LEU A 16 -3.45 2.48 -5.18
N GLY A 17 -3.74 2.38 -3.87
CA GLY A 17 -3.76 1.11 -3.16
C GLY A 17 -4.80 0.13 -3.69
N TYR A 18 -6.01 0.62 -4.02
CA TYR A 18 -7.05 -0.18 -4.65
C TYR A 18 -6.63 -0.70 -6.03
N VAL A 19 -6.15 0.19 -6.90
CA VAL A 19 -5.73 -0.17 -8.27
C VAL A 19 -4.56 -1.14 -8.22
N THR A 20 -3.57 -0.91 -7.35
CA THR A 20 -2.42 -1.81 -7.21
C THR A 20 -2.86 -3.19 -6.72
N ALA A 21 -3.86 -3.27 -5.84
CA ALA A 21 -4.44 -4.54 -5.40
C ALA A 21 -5.18 -5.26 -6.53
N GLU A 22 -5.99 -4.57 -7.33
CA GLU A 22 -6.65 -5.16 -8.51
C GLU A 22 -5.64 -5.68 -9.54
N VAL A 23 -4.55 -4.94 -9.76
CA VAL A 23 -3.46 -5.32 -10.67
C VAL A 23 -2.65 -6.51 -10.13
N PHE A 24 -2.63 -6.71 -8.82
CA PHE A 24 -1.94 -7.82 -8.18
C PHE A 24 -2.74 -9.14 -8.23
N LYS A 25 -4.08 -9.10 -8.15
CA LYS A 25 -4.94 -10.30 -8.15
C LYS A 25 -4.69 -11.28 -9.31
N PRO A 26 -4.46 -10.85 -10.57
CA PRO A 26 -4.17 -11.77 -11.68
C PRO A 26 -2.88 -12.57 -11.52
N GLY A 27 -1.93 -12.09 -10.72
CA GLY A 27 -0.66 -12.77 -10.46
C GLY A 27 -0.74 -13.92 -9.45
N MET A 28 -1.93 -14.18 -8.91
CA MET A 28 -2.14 -15.15 -7.84
C MET A 28 -2.76 -16.46 -8.32
N PRO A 29 -2.45 -17.59 -7.66
CA PRO A 29 -3.01 -18.89 -8.01
C PRO A 29 -4.57 -18.86 -8.01
N PRO A 30 -5.22 -19.55 -8.96
CA PRO A 30 -6.68 -19.62 -9.01
C PRO A 30 -7.22 -20.31 -7.76
N GLY A 31 -8.10 -19.60 -7.02
CA GLY A 31 -8.71 -20.10 -5.78
C GLY A 31 -8.51 -19.20 -4.54
N THR A 32 -7.70 -18.15 -4.64
CA THR A 32 -7.49 -17.19 -3.54
C THR A 32 -8.73 -16.29 -3.39
N ALA A 33 -9.45 -16.43 -2.28
CA ALA A 33 -10.61 -15.59 -1.98
C ALA A 33 -10.15 -14.18 -1.60
N PHE A 34 -10.01 -13.30 -2.59
CA PHE A 34 -9.57 -11.91 -2.37
C PHE A 34 -10.58 -11.03 -1.64
N GLY A 35 -11.83 -11.46 -1.47
CA GLY A 35 -12.87 -10.82 -0.64
C GLY A 35 -12.72 -9.30 -0.45
N TYR A 36 -12.23 -8.90 0.72
CA TYR A 36 -12.07 -7.49 1.13
C TYR A 36 -10.66 -6.92 0.93
N PHE A 37 -9.75 -7.65 0.27
CA PHE A 37 -8.34 -7.29 0.13
C PHE A 37 -8.14 -5.91 -0.51
N SER A 38 -8.83 -5.62 -1.62
CA SER A 38 -8.73 -4.32 -2.29
C SER A 38 -9.18 -3.16 -1.39
N PHE A 39 -10.20 -3.37 -0.55
CA PHE A 39 -10.67 -2.36 0.40
C PHE A 39 -9.68 -2.16 1.55
N ILE A 40 -9.02 -3.22 2.02
CA ILE A 40 -7.96 -3.13 3.02
C ILE A 40 -6.76 -2.35 2.45
N CYS A 41 -6.34 -2.65 1.22
CA CYS A 41 -5.28 -1.91 0.54
C CYS A 41 -5.65 -0.44 0.31
N ALA A 42 -6.92 -0.15 -0.01
CA ALA A 42 -7.41 1.22 -0.11
C ALA A 42 -7.35 1.95 1.24
N GLY A 43 -7.74 1.30 2.33
CA GLY A 43 -7.66 1.86 3.68
C GLY A 43 -6.23 2.12 4.13
N LEU A 44 -5.33 1.17 3.90
CA LEU A 44 -3.88 1.34 4.15
C LEU A 44 -3.30 2.46 3.28
N GLY A 45 -3.71 2.53 2.01
CA GLY A 45 -3.32 3.61 1.12
C GLY A 45 -3.76 4.98 1.61
N ALA A 46 -4.99 5.09 2.11
CA ALA A 46 -5.49 6.31 2.74
C ALA A 46 -4.64 6.74 3.94
N LEU A 47 -4.32 5.79 4.81
CA LEU A 47 -3.49 6.03 5.99
C LEU A 47 -2.06 6.45 5.62
N CYS A 48 -1.42 5.76 4.68
CA CYS A 48 -0.09 6.10 4.17
C CYS A 48 -0.08 7.49 3.51
N GLY A 49 -1.08 7.78 2.67
CA GLY A 49 -1.25 9.09 2.03
C GLY A 49 -1.44 10.22 3.04
N TRP A 50 -2.20 9.98 4.11
CA TRP A 50 -2.44 10.96 5.17
C TRP A 50 -1.20 11.20 6.04
N LEU A 51 -0.55 10.13 6.49
CA LEU A 51 0.53 10.18 7.49
C LEU A 51 1.89 10.53 6.88
N VAL A 52 2.17 10.05 5.67
CA VAL A 52 3.48 10.21 5.01
C VAL A 52 3.42 11.37 4.02
N MET A 53 2.58 11.26 2.99
CA MET A 53 2.52 12.26 1.92
C MET A 53 1.93 13.58 2.40
N GLY A 54 0.84 13.54 3.16
CA GLY A 54 0.12 14.72 3.62
C GLY A 54 0.93 15.62 4.56
N LYS A 55 1.95 15.10 5.26
CA LYS A 55 2.90 15.93 6.04
C LYS A 55 3.90 16.67 5.15
N ARG A 56 4.10 16.21 3.92
CA ARG A 56 5.07 16.73 2.93
C ARG A 56 4.39 17.47 1.77
N ALA A 57 3.06 17.62 1.83
CA ALA A 57 2.26 18.39 0.91
C ALA A 57 2.58 19.89 1.09
N GLY A 58 3.53 20.40 0.31
CA GLY A 58 4.05 21.76 0.46
C GLY A 58 5.52 21.90 0.04
N MET A 59 6.26 20.79 -0.09
CA MET A 59 7.64 20.81 -0.54
C MET A 59 7.79 21.24 -2.01
N ASN A 60 9.02 21.54 -2.42
CA ASN A 60 9.38 21.76 -3.81
C ASN A 60 9.06 20.53 -4.68
N PHE A 61 8.93 20.71 -6.00
CA PHE A 61 8.54 19.66 -6.93
C PHE A 61 9.36 18.36 -6.77
N ALA A 62 10.68 18.47 -6.66
CA ALA A 62 11.56 17.31 -6.41
C ALA A 62 11.31 16.62 -5.07
N GLY A 63 10.98 17.40 -4.01
CA GLY A 63 10.63 16.87 -2.69
C GLY A 63 9.29 16.13 -2.69
N VAL A 64 8.32 16.64 -3.45
CA VAL A 64 6.99 16.03 -3.58
C VAL A 64 7.04 14.74 -4.43
N PHE A 65 7.87 14.72 -5.49
CA PHE A 65 8.09 13.54 -6.32
C PHE A 65 8.70 12.38 -5.52
N SER A 66 9.80 12.66 -4.82
CA SER A 66 10.49 11.68 -3.96
C SER A 66 9.62 11.22 -2.79
N ALA A 67 8.85 12.13 -2.18
CA ALA A 67 7.88 11.78 -1.14
C ALA A 67 6.77 10.87 -1.67
N GLY A 68 6.29 11.09 -2.90
CA GLY A 68 5.30 10.23 -3.56
C GLY A 68 5.82 8.81 -3.76
N LEU A 69 7.05 8.68 -4.24
CA LEU A 69 7.71 7.38 -4.41
C LEU A 69 7.91 6.65 -3.07
N GLN A 70 8.39 7.36 -2.04
CA GLN A 70 8.54 6.79 -0.70
C GLN A 70 7.19 6.35 -0.12
N THR A 71 6.13 7.11 -0.34
CA THR A 71 4.79 6.76 0.15
C THR A 71 4.26 5.52 -0.57
N ALA A 72 4.51 5.36 -1.87
CA ALA A 72 4.17 4.15 -2.61
C ALA A 72 4.93 2.91 -2.11
N LEU A 73 6.22 3.05 -1.77
CA LEU A 73 7.00 1.97 -1.17
C LEU A 73 6.46 1.56 0.21
N VAL A 74 6.13 2.55 1.06
CA VAL A 74 5.53 2.29 2.37
C VAL A 74 4.16 1.62 2.22
N LEU A 75 3.37 2.05 1.24
CA LEU A 75 2.06 1.45 0.93
C LEU A 75 2.22 -0.01 0.48
N ALA A 76 3.18 -0.30 -0.41
CA ALA A 76 3.44 -1.67 -0.86
C ALA A 76 3.86 -2.57 0.31
N PHE A 77 4.75 -2.08 1.19
CA PHE A 77 5.15 -2.79 2.40
C PHE A 77 3.97 -3.03 3.35
N ALA A 78 3.14 -2.01 3.60
CA ALA A 78 1.97 -2.12 4.46
C ALA A 78 0.91 -3.07 3.87
N ALA A 79 0.71 -3.05 2.56
CA ALA A 79 -0.20 -3.95 1.86
C ALA A 79 0.27 -5.41 1.95
N LEU A 80 1.56 -5.67 1.76
CA LEU A 80 2.16 -7.00 1.96
C LEU A 80 1.98 -7.47 3.40
N PHE A 81 2.29 -6.61 4.37
CA PHE A 81 2.13 -6.95 5.78
C PHE A 81 0.68 -7.27 6.14
N GLY A 82 -0.28 -6.45 5.69
CA GLY A 82 -1.71 -6.68 5.89
C GLY A 82 -2.20 -7.97 5.24
N PHE A 83 -1.72 -8.26 4.02
CA PHE A 83 -2.06 -9.47 3.29
C PHE A 83 -1.51 -10.75 3.96
N SER A 84 -0.22 -10.74 4.32
CA SER A 84 0.42 -11.87 5.00
C SER A 84 -0.23 -12.16 6.35
N THR A 85 -0.60 -11.11 7.10
CA THR A 85 -1.36 -11.25 8.35
C THR A 85 -2.72 -11.89 8.09
N TYR A 86 -3.46 -11.46 7.06
CA TYR A 86 -4.76 -12.04 6.69
C TYR A 86 -4.64 -13.53 6.32
N LEU A 87 -3.67 -13.89 5.48
CA LEU A 87 -3.41 -15.28 5.12
C LEU A 87 -3.01 -16.13 6.33
N MET A 88 -2.16 -15.60 7.21
CA MET A 88 -1.71 -16.30 8.41
C MET A 88 -2.89 -16.57 9.35
N ILE A 89 -3.77 -15.60 9.58
CA ILE A 89 -5.00 -15.81 10.39
C ILE A 89 -5.84 -16.95 9.82
N GLY A 90 -6.02 -17.00 8.49
CA GLY A 90 -6.74 -18.08 7.82
C GLY A 90 -6.07 -19.45 7.97
N LYS A 91 -4.73 -19.51 7.91
CA LYS A 91 -3.95 -20.74 8.13
C LYS A 91 -3.96 -21.18 9.60
N SER A 92 -3.87 -20.23 10.55
CA SER A 92 -3.91 -20.48 11.99
C SER A 92 -5.26 -21.06 12.45
N LEU A 93 -6.38 -20.58 11.89
CA LEU A 93 -7.71 -21.15 12.14
C LEU A 93 -7.86 -22.62 11.72
N ARG A 94 -6.99 -23.13 10.84
CA ARG A 94 -6.92 -24.55 10.46
C ARG A 94 -5.98 -25.37 11.35
N LYS A 95 -5.49 -24.83 12.47
CA LYS A 95 -4.49 -25.43 13.37
C LYS A 95 -3.17 -25.82 12.66
N LEU A 96 -2.76 -25.05 11.65
CA LEU A 96 -1.49 -25.30 10.94
C LEU A 96 -0.26 -24.70 11.65
N TYR A 97 -0.44 -23.94 12.73
CA TYR A 97 0.64 -23.36 13.53
C TYR A 97 0.48 -23.77 14.99
N ASP A 98 1.54 -24.35 15.57
CA ASP A 98 1.50 -24.93 16.91
C ASP A 98 1.89 -23.90 18.00
N GLY A 99 2.45 -22.75 17.60
CA GLY A 99 2.79 -21.67 18.54
C GLY A 99 2.75 -20.23 17.99
N PRO A 100 2.64 -19.22 18.88
CA PRO A 100 2.60 -17.81 18.49
C PRO A 100 3.89 -17.31 17.85
N PHE A 101 5.04 -17.94 18.14
CA PHE A 101 6.31 -17.59 17.51
C PHE A 101 6.39 -18.06 16.05
N GLU A 102 5.88 -19.26 15.74
CA GLU A 102 5.77 -19.75 14.36
C GLU A 102 4.81 -18.91 13.53
N ALA A 103 3.73 -18.42 14.14
CA ALA A 103 2.79 -17.52 13.48
C ALA A 103 3.46 -16.21 13.04
N VAL A 104 4.34 -15.62 13.86
CA VAL A 104 5.09 -14.41 13.51
C VAL A 104 6.09 -14.67 12.39
N ILE A 105 6.86 -15.76 12.48
CA ILE A 105 7.80 -16.15 11.40
C ILE A 105 7.04 -16.40 10.10
N GLY A 106 5.90 -17.07 10.16
CA GLY A 106 5.04 -17.32 9.01
C GLY A 106 4.55 -16.05 8.31
N ILE A 107 4.31 -14.96 9.04
CA ILE A 107 3.99 -13.65 8.43
C ILE A 107 5.17 -13.17 7.57
N PHE A 108 6.40 -13.21 8.09
CA PHE A 108 7.58 -12.75 7.35
C PHE A 108 7.89 -13.65 6.15
N GLU A 109 7.77 -14.97 6.28
CA GLU A 109 7.90 -15.90 5.16
C GLU A 109 6.89 -15.59 4.06
N LEU A 110 5.61 -15.43 4.43
CA LEU A 110 4.55 -15.03 3.51
C LEU A 110 4.85 -13.67 2.88
N MET A 111 5.37 -12.69 3.64
CA MET A 111 5.75 -11.38 3.09
C MET A 111 6.86 -11.48 2.04
N ILE A 112 7.85 -12.35 2.22
CA ILE A 112 8.92 -12.54 1.24
C ILE A 112 8.37 -13.26 0.01
N GLU A 113 7.65 -14.36 0.19
CA GLU A 113 7.05 -15.15 -0.90
C GLU A 113 6.13 -14.27 -1.76
N HIS A 114 5.19 -13.57 -1.12
CA HIS A 114 4.24 -12.70 -1.80
C HIS A 114 4.88 -11.39 -2.27
N GLY A 115 5.92 -10.92 -1.58
CA GLY A 115 6.71 -9.76 -1.99
C GLY A 115 7.41 -9.99 -3.32
N VAL A 116 7.98 -11.18 -3.52
CA VAL A 116 8.56 -11.58 -4.81
C VAL A 116 7.48 -11.70 -5.88
N LEU A 117 6.30 -12.24 -5.55
CA LEU A 117 5.16 -12.28 -6.48
C LEU A 117 4.61 -10.88 -6.82
N MET A 118 4.80 -9.87 -5.94
CA MET A 118 4.46 -8.48 -6.22
C MET A 118 5.44 -7.80 -7.19
N LEU A 119 6.65 -8.34 -7.41
CA LEU A 119 7.64 -7.79 -8.35
C LEU A 119 7.27 -8.07 -9.82
N THR A 120 5.98 -8.04 -10.14
CA THR A 120 5.50 -8.14 -11.52
C THR A 120 5.56 -6.77 -12.18
N PRO A 121 5.86 -6.71 -13.49
CA PRO A 121 5.91 -5.45 -14.24
C PRO A 121 4.71 -4.52 -14.03
N PRO A 122 3.45 -4.98 -14.04
CA PRO A 122 2.31 -4.07 -13.90
C PRO A 122 2.17 -3.48 -12.49
N VAL A 123 2.51 -4.23 -11.43
CA VAL A 123 2.50 -3.74 -10.04
C VAL A 123 3.61 -2.71 -9.83
N LEU A 124 4.81 -2.99 -10.34
CA LEU A 124 5.92 -2.05 -10.30
C LEU A 124 5.60 -0.77 -11.05
N MET A 125 4.98 -0.85 -12.23
CA MET A 125 4.55 0.32 -12.99
C MET A 125 3.50 1.14 -12.22
N ALA A 126 2.51 0.49 -11.60
CA ALA A 126 1.50 1.17 -10.79
C ALA A 126 2.13 1.94 -9.61
N LEU A 127 3.11 1.36 -8.92
CA LEU A 127 3.79 1.98 -7.78
C LEU A 127 4.80 3.06 -8.21
N LEU A 128 5.65 2.77 -9.19
CA LEU A 128 6.74 3.66 -9.64
C LEU A 128 6.23 4.86 -10.44
N ILE A 129 5.10 4.72 -11.15
CA ILE A 129 4.50 5.84 -11.90
C ILE A 129 3.38 6.48 -11.07
N GLY A 130 2.49 5.66 -10.51
CA GLY A 130 1.36 6.17 -9.75
C GLY A 130 1.79 6.88 -8.46
N GLY A 131 2.80 6.37 -7.76
CA GLY A 131 3.32 6.98 -6.52
C GLY A 131 3.77 8.43 -6.70
N PRO A 132 4.69 8.71 -7.64
CA PRO A 132 5.10 10.07 -7.95
C PRO A 132 3.97 10.95 -8.50
N VAL A 133 3.09 10.42 -9.35
CA VAL A 133 1.93 11.17 -9.89
C VAL A 133 0.99 11.59 -8.74
N CYS A 134 0.60 10.67 -7.87
CA CYS A 134 -0.20 10.95 -6.69
C CYS A 134 0.51 11.96 -5.77
N GLY A 135 1.84 11.82 -5.61
CA GLY A 135 2.67 12.76 -4.87
C GLY A 135 2.57 14.18 -5.44
N VAL A 136 2.87 14.36 -6.72
CA VAL A 136 2.86 15.67 -7.40
C VAL A 136 1.50 16.35 -7.29
N ILE A 137 0.41 15.62 -7.53
CA ILE A 137 -0.95 16.15 -7.41
C ILE A 137 -1.21 16.59 -5.96
N THR A 138 -0.87 15.74 -4.98
CA THR A 138 -1.03 16.06 -3.55
C THR A 138 -0.24 17.31 -3.15
N GLY A 139 0.99 17.47 -3.64
CA GLY A 139 1.82 18.65 -3.36
C GLY A 139 1.35 19.93 -4.07
N TRP A 140 0.70 19.81 -5.23
CA TRP A 140 0.08 20.96 -5.90
C TRP A 140 -1.12 21.50 -5.11
N PHE A 141 -2.02 20.61 -4.69
CA PHE A 141 -3.15 20.98 -3.83
C PHE A 141 -2.68 21.45 -2.44
N GLY A 142 -1.65 20.83 -1.89
CA GLY A 142 -1.03 21.25 -0.62
C GLY A 142 -0.48 22.67 -0.66
N ARG A 143 0.12 23.10 -1.77
CA ARG A 143 0.64 24.48 -1.91
C ARG A 143 -0.43 25.52 -2.23
N ARG A 144 -1.49 25.12 -2.92
CA ARG A 144 -2.56 26.03 -3.37
C ARG A 144 -3.57 26.33 -2.24
N TRP A 145 -3.74 25.41 -1.29
CA TRP A 145 -4.77 25.45 -0.24
C TRP A 145 -4.21 25.21 1.17
N SER A 146 -2.95 25.60 1.43
CA SER A 146 -2.30 25.57 2.76
C SER A 146 -2.68 26.76 3.63
#